data_AF-A0A7V3KBJ6-F1
#
_entry.id   AF-A0A7V3KBJ6-F1
#
_cell.length_a   1.000
_cell.length_b   1.000
_cell.length_c   1.000
_cell.angle_alpha   90.00
_cell.angle_beta   90.00
_cell.angle_gamma   90.00
#
_symmetry.space_group_name_H-M   'P 1'
#
loop_
_entity.id
_entity.type
_entity.pdbx_description
1 polymer ?
#
loop_
_entity_poly.entity_id
_entity_poly.type
_entity_poly.pdbx_seq_one_letter_code
_entity_poly.pdbx_strand_id
1 'polypeptide(L)'
;MKRLKSEPEPNPGWSKERRYQRVGCDLSARFFYRDRWHKAKLTTLSAGGAFVACAFQIKPDQVIWVEFEVEGSAVSALSRVVWNTGTGRGEHQKLNPRGFAVEFESMETRDRVWVNRFVVRSLRILRALNYELNQPEPDEDKIRNLFLSLRPGDSLRINHIRKVVQEEFRHFRLRKIGYGK
;
A
#
# COMPACT_ATOMS: atom_id res chain seq x y z
N MET A 1 -31.71 -20.19 32.59
CA MET A 1 -30.92 -18.96 32.40
C MET A 1 -30.07 -19.09 31.14
N LYS A 2 -30.43 -18.41 30.05
CA LYS A 2 -29.67 -18.42 28.79
C LYS A 2 -28.49 -17.46 28.91
N ARG A 3 -27.25 -17.95 28.78
CA ARG A 3 -26.05 -17.12 28.68
C ARG A 3 -26.16 -16.26 27.41
N LEU A 4 -26.24 -14.95 27.58
CA LEU A 4 -26.07 -13.99 26.50
C LEU A 4 -24.67 -14.21 25.91
N LYS A 5 -24.61 -14.52 24.61
CA LYS A 5 -23.36 -14.53 23.86
C LYS A 5 -22.84 -13.10 23.85
N SER A 6 -21.70 -12.86 24.51
CA SER A 6 -20.97 -11.61 24.40
C SER A 6 -20.70 -11.35 22.92
N GLU A 7 -21.10 -10.19 22.42
CA GLU A 7 -20.75 -9.73 21.09
C GLU A 7 -19.21 -9.78 20.93
N PRO A 8 -18.69 -10.24 19.79
CA PRO A 8 -17.25 -10.21 19.56
C PRO A 8 -16.80 -8.74 19.58
N GLU A 9 -15.83 -8.42 20.45
CA GLU A 9 -15.25 -7.08 20.50
C GLU A 9 -14.79 -6.66 19.09
N PRO A 10 -15.08 -5.43 18.66
CA PRO A 10 -14.64 -4.93 17.37
C PRO A 10 -13.12 -4.98 17.32
N ASN A 11 -12.60 -5.78 16.40
CA ASN A 11 -11.17 -5.98 16.18
C ASN A 11 -10.48 -4.61 16.00
N PRO A 12 -9.67 -4.13 16.97
CA PRO A 12 -9.29 -2.72 17.07
C PRO A 12 -8.37 -2.23 15.94
N GLY A 13 -7.88 -3.15 15.09
CA GLY A 13 -7.04 -2.82 13.93
C GLY A 13 -7.78 -2.40 12.66
N TRP A 14 -9.10 -2.58 12.59
CA TRP A 14 -9.87 -2.31 11.36
C TRP A 14 -10.72 -1.03 11.41
N SER A 15 -10.86 -0.39 12.57
CA SER A 15 -11.79 0.74 12.79
C SER A 15 -11.18 2.13 12.62
N LYS A 16 -9.85 2.28 12.52
CA LYS A 16 -9.24 3.59 12.22
C LYS A 16 -9.35 3.87 10.73
N GLU A 17 -10.23 4.79 10.38
CA GLU A 17 -10.32 5.37 9.04
C GLU A 17 -8.93 5.83 8.58
N ARG A 18 -8.57 5.49 7.35
CA ARG A 18 -7.26 5.85 6.80
C ARG A 18 -7.26 7.33 6.42
N ARG A 19 -6.16 8.02 6.69
CA ARG A 19 -6.01 9.46 6.33
C ARG A 19 -5.55 9.68 4.89
N TYR A 20 -4.89 8.68 4.30
CA TYR A 20 -4.23 8.79 2.99
C TYR A 20 -4.60 7.63 2.08
N GLN A 21 -4.75 7.92 0.77
CA GLN A 21 -4.86 6.89 -0.27
C GLN A 21 -3.51 6.17 -0.42
N ARG A 22 -3.59 4.87 -0.69
CA ARG A 22 -2.43 4.00 -0.92
C ARG A 22 -2.38 3.61 -2.39
N VAL A 23 -1.17 3.45 -2.90
CA VAL A 23 -0.90 2.86 -4.21
C VAL A 23 -0.09 1.59 -4.00
N GLY A 24 -0.40 0.53 -4.74
CA GLY A 24 0.47 -0.62 -4.83
C GLY A 24 1.76 -0.27 -5.55
N CYS A 25 2.86 -0.89 -5.14
CA CYS A 25 4.18 -0.70 -5.73
C CYS A 25 5.05 -1.96 -5.54
N ASP A 26 6.21 -1.99 -6.18
CA ASP A 26 7.27 -2.98 -5.91
C ASP A 26 8.60 -2.24 -5.80
N LEU A 27 8.79 -1.52 -4.68
CA LEU A 27 9.99 -0.72 -4.45
C LEU A 27 10.99 -1.48 -3.60
N SER A 28 12.26 -1.46 -4.01
CA SER A 28 13.37 -1.94 -3.20
C SER A 28 13.46 -1.12 -1.92
N ALA A 29 13.61 -1.81 -0.78
CA ALA A 29 13.69 -1.18 0.52
C ALA A 29 14.67 -1.90 1.45
N ARG A 30 15.05 -1.20 2.51
CA ARG A 30 15.72 -1.77 3.68
C ARG A 30 15.24 -1.08 4.95
N PHE A 31 15.36 -1.76 6.08
CA PHE A 31 15.02 -1.17 7.38
C PHE A 31 16.09 -1.51 8.43
N PHE A 32 16.30 -0.59 9.37
CA PHE A 32 17.25 -0.77 10.46
C PHE A 32 16.54 -1.33 11.69
N TYR A 33 16.93 -2.52 12.13
CA TYR A 33 16.33 -3.20 13.28
C TYR A 33 17.33 -4.14 13.96
N ARG A 34 17.48 -4.00 15.28
CA ARG A 34 18.48 -4.73 16.10
C ARG A 34 19.89 -4.55 15.54
N ASP A 35 20.31 -3.29 15.42
CA ASP A 35 21.66 -2.87 15.07
C ASP A 35 22.15 -3.32 13.69
N ARG A 36 21.23 -3.62 12.77
CA ARG A 36 21.56 -4.03 11.40
C ARG A 36 20.49 -3.66 10.40
N TRP A 37 20.92 -3.49 9.15
CA TRP A 37 20.05 -3.28 8.00
C TRP A 37 19.53 -4.60 7.44
N HIS A 38 18.24 -4.64 7.13
CA HIS A 38 17.56 -5.80 6.55
C HIS A 38 16.94 -5.43 5.22
N LYS A 39 17.10 -6.30 4.21
CA LYS A 39 16.45 -6.13 2.91
C LYS A 39 14.93 -6.36 3.01
N ALA A 40 14.17 -5.57 2.28
CA ALA A 40 12.72 -5.65 2.19
C ALA A 40 12.21 -5.15 0.84
N LYS A 41 10.90 -5.21 0.65
CA LYS A 41 10.20 -4.54 -0.45
C LYS A 41 9.03 -3.72 0.10
N LEU A 42 8.76 -2.56 -0.49
CA LEU A 42 7.49 -1.89 -0.27
C LEU A 42 6.48 -2.41 -1.28
N THR A 43 5.34 -2.90 -0.79
CA THR A 43 4.24 -3.38 -1.64
C THR A 43 3.09 -2.40 -1.71
N THR A 44 3.02 -1.47 -0.76
CA THR A 44 2.10 -0.32 -0.79
C THR A 44 2.78 0.91 -0.23
N LEU A 45 2.46 2.07 -0.79
CA LEU A 45 2.97 3.38 -0.35
C LEU A 45 1.84 4.41 -0.31
N SER A 46 1.90 5.31 0.67
CA SER A 46 1.03 6.49 0.80
C SER A 46 1.85 7.66 1.33
N ALA A 47 1.24 8.85 1.37
CA ALA A 47 1.87 10.04 1.94
C ALA A 47 2.24 9.91 3.44
N GLY A 48 1.62 8.97 4.16
CA GLY A 48 1.81 8.80 5.60
C GLY A 48 2.35 7.45 6.05
N GLY A 49 2.67 6.53 5.12
CA GLY A 49 3.15 5.21 5.51
C GLY A 49 3.22 4.22 4.36
N ALA A 50 3.71 3.02 4.67
CA ALA A 50 3.94 1.97 3.69
C ALA A 50 3.69 0.58 4.30
N PHE A 51 3.56 -0.44 3.44
CA PHE A 51 3.68 -1.84 3.86
C PHE A 51 5.03 -2.41 3.43
N VAL A 52 5.80 -2.87 4.42
CA VAL A 52 7.13 -3.45 4.27
C VAL A 52 7.02 -4.97 4.26
N ALA A 53 7.13 -5.56 3.07
CA ALA A 53 7.16 -7.00 2.88
C ALA A 53 8.55 -7.55 3.20
N CYS A 54 8.63 -8.43 4.21
CA CYS A 54 9.86 -9.06 4.66
C CYS A 54 9.59 -10.30 5.52
N ALA A 55 10.65 -11.04 5.86
CA ALA A 55 10.55 -12.21 6.75
C ALA A 55 10.44 -11.84 8.24
N PHE A 56 10.68 -10.58 8.61
CA PHE A 56 10.73 -10.14 10.00
C PHE A 56 9.35 -9.76 10.55
N GLN A 57 9.23 -9.89 11.86
CA GLN A 57 8.08 -9.47 12.65
C GLN A 57 8.58 -8.51 13.72
N ILE A 58 8.16 -7.26 13.63
CA ILE A 58 8.57 -6.18 14.54
C ILE A 58 7.34 -5.80 15.33
N LYS A 59 7.42 -5.68 16.65
CA LYS A 59 6.20 -5.42 17.44
C LYS A 59 5.57 -4.06 17.04
N PRO A 60 4.24 -3.93 17.06
CA PRO A 60 3.60 -2.62 16.94
C PRO A 60 4.18 -1.62 17.95
N ASP A 61 4.10 -0.35 17.58
CA ASP A 61 4.64 0.82 18.28
C ASP A 61 6.18 0.91 18.35
N GLN A 62 6.91 -0.05 17.80
CA GLN A 62 8.36 0.08 17.63
C GLN A 62 8.67 1.07 16.50
N VAL A 63 9.64 1.94 16.76
CA VAL A 63 10.16 2.91 15.79
C VAL A 63 11.41 2.36 15.13
N ILE A 64 11.46 2.40 13.81
CA ILE A 64 12.54 1.90 12.97
C ILE A 64 12.86 2.89 11.84
N TRP A 65 14.09 2.85 11.34
CA TRP A 65 14.43 3.53 10.09
C TRP A 65 14.04 2.66 8.90
N VAL A 66 13.38 3.25 7.92
CA VAL A 66 13.06 2.61 6.63
C VAL A 66 13.66 3.46 5.52
N GLU A 67 14.42 2.81 4.64
CA GLU A 67 14.97 3.42 3.45
C GLU A 67 14.46 2.70 2.21
N PHE A 68 14.11 3.45 1.17
CA PHE A 68 13.58 2.90 -0.07
C PHE A 68 13.85 3.85 -1.24
N GLU A 69 13.78 3.31 -2.46
CA GLU A 69 13.99 4.10 -3.67
C GLU A 69 12.65 4.44 -4.34
N VAL A 70 12.45 5.70 -4.69
CA VAL A 70 11.30 6.20 -5.44
C VAL A 70 11.82 7.00 -6.62
N GLU A 71 11.51 6.55 -7.85
CA GLU A 71 11.89 7.28 -9.09
C GLU A 71 13.40 7.61 -9.15
N GLY A 72 14.26 6.67 -8.72
CA GLY A 72 15.72 6.85 -8.68
C GLY A 72 16.23 7.68 -7.51
N SER A 73 15.36 8.17 -6.63
CA SER A 73 15.73 8.92 -5.43
C SER A 73 15.64 8.04 -4.19
N ALA A 74 16.72 8.01 -3.40
CA ALA A 74 16.71 7.39 -2.08
C ALA A 74 15.88 8.26 -1.12
N VAL A 75 14.98 7.60 -0.37
CA VAL A 75 14.13 8.18 0.65
C VAL A 75 14.41 7.50 1.97
N SER A 76 14.53 8.28 3.05
CA SER A 76 14.66 7.79 4.42
C SER A 76 13.55 8.31 5.31
N ALA A 77 12.97 7.43 6.13
CA ALA A 77 11.90 7.77 7.04
C ALA A 77 12.05 7.08 8.39
N LEU A 78 11.95 7.86 9.47
CA LEU A 78 11.70 7.31 10.79
C LEU A 78 10.24 6.88 10.85
N SER A 79 10.01 5.62 11.16
CA SER A 79 8.71 4.99 10.95
C SER A 79 8.29 4.16 12.15
N ARG A 80 7.04 4.34 12.60
CA ARG A 80 6.44 3.50 13.67
C ARG A 80 5.71 2.32 13.04
N VAL A 81 5.96 1.13 13.54
CA VAL A 81 5.22 -0.08 13.15
C VAL A 81 3.81 0.01 13.73
N VAL A 82 2.78 -0.08 12.88
CA VAL A 82 1.37 0.06 13.30
C VAL A 82 0.57 -1.24 13.18
N TRP A 83 1.06 -2.19 12.39
CA TRP A 83 0.38 -3.46 12.18
C TRP A 83 1.33 -4.52 11.61
N ASN A 84 1.11 -5.79 11.93
CA ASN A 84 1.86 -6.90 11.38
C ASN A 84 0.94 -7.93 10.77
N THR A 85 1.40 -8.55 9.68
CA THR A 85 0.83 -9.82 9.22
C THR A 85 1.29 -10.90 10.19
N GLY A 86 0.45 -11.25 11.17
CA GLY A 86 0.79 -12.24 12.20
C GLY A 86 1.29 -13.58 11.63
N THR A 87 1.86 -14.42 12.49
CA THR A 87 2.46 -15.72 12.12
C THR A 87 1.45 -16.83 11.74
N GLY A 88 0.17 -16.51 11.63
CA GLY A 88 -0.92 -17.49 11.54
C GLY A 88 -0.81 -18.42 10.33
N ARG A 89 -0.77 -19.73 10.58
CA ARG A 89 -0.78 -20.84 9.58
C ARG A 89 -2.16 -21.03 8.91
N GLY A 90 -2.87 -19.94 8.59
CA GLY A 90 -4.20 -20.00 7.99
C GLY A 90 -4.14 -19.98 6.45
N GLU A 91 -5.12 -20.59 5.79
CA GLU A 91 -5.26 -20.67 4.33
C GLU A 91 -5.22 -19.31 3.61
N HIS A 92 -5.46 -18.21 4.34
CA HIS A 92 -5.38 -16.84 3.82
C HIS A 92 -3.95 -16.27 3.70
N GLN A 93 -2.89 -16.99 4.12
CA GLN A 93 -1.48 -16.57 3.89
C GLN A 93 -1.13 -16.42 2.40
N LYS A 94 -1.84 -17.13 1.51
CA LYS A 94 -1.57 -17.06 0.06
C LYS A 94 -1.83 -15.67 -0.55
N LEU A 95 -2.59 -14.80 0.12
CA LEU A 95 -3.01 -13.51 -0.44
C LEU A 95 -2.31 -12.29 0.18
N ASN A 96 -1.67 -12.43 1.35
CA ASN A 96 -1.02 -11.31 2.03
C ASN A 96 0.46 -11.62 2.27
N PRO A 97 1.39 -10.82 1.70
CA PRO A 97 2.81 -11.02 1.91
C PRO A 97 3.17 -10.85 3.40
N ARG A 98 4.09 -11.68 3.90
CA ARG A 98 4.65 -11.50 5.24
C ARG A 98 5.33 -10.14 5.36
N GLY A 99 5.19 -9.51 6.51
CA GLY A 99 5.72 -8.18 6.78
C GLY A 99 4.88 -7.36 7.75
N PHE A 100 5.09 -6.05 7.73
CA PHE A 100 4.45 -5.11 8.64
C PHE A 100 4.13 -3.78 7.96
N ALA A 101 3.10 -3.11 8.44
CA ALA A 101 2.76 -1.75 8.04
C ALA A 101 3.43 -0.74 8.97
N VAL A 102 3.90 0.35 8.38
CA VAL A 102 4.51 1.46 9.09
C VAL A 102 3.78 2.77 8.83
N GLU A 103 3.77 3.65 9.82
CA GLU A 103 3.41 5.07 9.71
C GLU A 103 4.68 5.91 9.76
N PHE A 104 4.82 6.89 8.87
CA PHE A 104 5.97 7.78 8.84
C PHE A 104 5.84 8.83 9.95
N GLU A 105 6.74 8.76 10.93
CA GLU A 105 6.82 9.73 12.04
C GLU A 105 7.56 10.99 11.59
N SER A 106 8.70 10.81 10.94
CA SER A 106 9.47 11.90 10.36
C SER A 106 10.13 11.48 9.05
N MET A 107 10.26 12.46 8.16
CA MET A 107 10.84 12.34 6.83
C MET A 107 11.32 13.73 6.42
N GLU A 108 12.45 13.80 5.72
CA GLU A 108 12.93 15.08 5.19
C GLU A 108 11.93 15.67 4.18
N THR A 109 11.87 17.01 4.10
CA THR A 109 10.95 17.70 3.17
C THR A 109 11.16 17.26 1.73
N ARG A 110 12.42 17.07 1.32
CA ARG A 110 12.78 16.62 -0.03
C ARG A 110 12.20 15.23 -0.33
N ASP A 111 12.39 14.31 0.59
CA ASP A 111 11.89 12.93 0.49
C ASP A 111 10.37 12.88 0.45
N ARG A 112 9.72 13.72 1.26
CA ARG A 112 8.26 13.85 1.27
C ARG A 112 7.71 14.32 -0.07
N VAL A 113 8.42 15.22 -0.77
CA VAL A 113 8.05 15.66 -2.12
C VAL A 113 8.10 14.50 -3.11
N TRP A 114 9.13 13.65 -3.05
CA TRP A 114 9.23 12.47 -3.91
C TRP A 114 8.11 11.46 -3.66
N VAL A 115 7.87 11.12 -2.40
CA VAL A 115 6.77 10.21 -2.02
C VAL A 115 5.42 10.77 -2.48
N ASN A 116 5.14 12.04 -2.21
CA ASN A 116 3.88 12.67 -2.63
C ASN A 116 3.74 12.71 -4.15
N ARG A 117 4.80 13.07 -4.88
CA ARG A 117 4.80 13.09 -6.34
C ARG A 117 4.49 11.71 -6.91
N PHE A 118 5.17 10.68 -6.43
CA PHE A 118 4.95 9.31 -6.84
C PHE A 118 3.51 8.87 -6.57
N VAL A 119 3.01 9.06 -5.35
CA VAL A 119 1.64 8.68 -4.97
C VAL A 119 0.63 9.41 -5.86
N VAL A 120 0.72 10.74 -5.98
CA VAL A 120 -0.22 11.53 -6.80
C VAL A 120 -0.20 11.11 -8.27
N ARG A 121 0.99 10.87 -8.84
CA ARG A 121 1.15 10.39 -10.23
C ARG A 121 0.46 9.04 -10.41
N SER A 122 0.76 8.07 -9.55
CA SER A 122 0.20 6.73 -9.58
C SER A 122 -1.33 6.74 -9.43
N LEU A 123 -1.86 7.56 -8.51
CA LEU A 123 -3.31 7.75 -8.33
C LEU A 123 -3.98 8.33 -9.60
N ARG A 124 -3.33 9.29 -10.28
CA ARG A 124 -3.85 9.86 -11.53
C ARG A 124 -3.90 8.83 -12.65
N ILE A 125 -2.84 8.06 -12.83
CA ILE A 125 -2.77 7.00 -13.84
C ILE A 125 -3.84 5.93 -13.56
N LEU A 126 -3.99 5.49 -12.31
CA LEU A 126 -5.00 4.49 -11.94
C LEU A 126 -6.43 4.97 -12.20
N ARG A 127 -6.72 6.26 -11.97
CA ARG A 127 -8.03 6.85 -12.31
C ARG A 127 -8.25 6.87 -13.83
N ALA A 128 -7.24 7.26 -14.62
CA ALA A 128 -7.32 7.25 -16.07
C ALA A 128 -7.51 5.83 -16.64
N LEU A 129 -6.76 4.85 -16.12
CA LEU A 129 -6.91 3.44 -16.46
C LEU A 129 -8.33 2.94 -16.16
N ASN A 130 -8.84 3.23 -14.96
CA ASN A 130 -10.18 2.81 -14.59
C ASN A 130 -11.25 3.48 -15.46
N TYR A 131 -11.08 4.76 -15.82
CA TYR A 131 -11.98 5.43 -16.74
C TYR A 131 -12.03 4.72 -18.11
N GLU A 132 -10.85 4.43 -18.67
CA GLU A 132 -10.72 3.83 -20.00
C GLU A 132 -11.24 2.39 -20.04
N LEU A 133 -10.92 1.58 -19.02
CA LEU A 133 -11.37 0.20 -18.90
C LEU A 133 -12.91 0.05 -18.80
N ASN A 134 -13.61 1.10 -18.37
CA ASN A 134 -15.07 1.10 -18.21
C ASN A 134 -15.80 1.80 -19.38
N GLN A 135 -15.10 2.18 -20.45
CA GLN A 135 -15.75 2.67 -21.66
C GLN A 135 -16.50 1.53 -22.39
N PRO A 136 -17.57 1.83 -23.14
CA PRO A 136 -18.24 0.85 -24.01
C PRO A 136 -17.28 0.26 -25.05
N GLU A 137 -16.37 1.09 -25.58
CA GLU A 137 -15.32 0.72 -26.54
C GLU A 137 -13.96 1.17 -25.96
N PRO A 138 -13.29 0.34 -25.14
CA PRO A 138 -12.02 0.71 -24.52
C PRO A 138 -10.88 0.85 -25.52
N ASP A 139 -10.11 1.94 -25.45
CA ASP A 139 -8.89 2.13 -26.23
C ASP A 139 -7.75 1.26 -25.64
N GLU A 140 -7.48 0.12 -26.28
CA GLU A 140 -6.48 -0.84 -25.81
C GLU A 140 -5.06 -0.26 -25.77
N ASP A 141 -4.68 0.57 -26.73
CA ASP A 141 -3.32 1.12 -26.81
C ASP A 141 -3.11 2.15 -25.70
N LYS A 142 -4.11 3.01 -25.48
CA LYS A 142 -4.11 3.94 -24.35
C LYS A 142 -4.07 3.20 -23.01
N ILE A 143 -4.83 2.11 -22.85
CA ILE A 143 -4.80 1.28 -21.64
C ILE A 143 -3.40 0.71 -21.41
N ARG A 144 -2.79 0.11 -22.44
CA ARG A 144 -1.44 -0.48 -22.34
C ARG A 144 -0.40 0.57 -22.00
N ASN A 145 -0.45 1.74 -22.65
CA ASN A 145 0.48 2.85 -22.39
C ASN A 145 0.36 3.38 -20.96
N LEU A 146 -0.86 3.60 -20.48
CA LEU A 146 -1.11 4.01 -19.10
C LEU A 146 -0.62 2.93 -18.12
N PHE A 147 -0.88 1.66 -18.41
CA PHE A 147 -0.48 0.56 -17.53
C PHE A 147 1.05 0.42 -17.44
N LEU A 148 1.76 0.52 -18.56
CA LEU A 148 3.23 0.52 -18.59
C LEU A 148 3.85 1.67 -17.80
N SER A 149 3.23 2.85 -17.81
CA SER A 149 3.69 4.00 -17.03
C SER A 149 3.57 3.81 -15.51
N LEU A 150 2.71 2.88 -15.08
CA LEU A 150 2.48 2.52 -13.69
C LEU A 150 3.28 1.28 -13.27
N ARG A 151 3.32 0.24 -14.11
CA ARG A 151 3.93 -1.07 -13.83
C ARG A 151 4.77 -1.53 -15.02
N PRO A 152 6.00 -1.00 -15.17
CA PRO A 152 6.88 -1.44 -16.23
C PRO A 152 7.23 -2.93 -16.05
N GLY A 153 7.11 -3.71 -17.13
CA GLY A 153 7.45 -5.15 -17.15
C GLY A 153 6.30 -6.11 -16.85
N ASP A 154 5.12 -5.62 -16.45
CA ASP A 154 3.94 -6.46 -16.23
C ASP A 154 3.26 -6.87 -17.55
N SER A 155 2.45 -7.95 -17.49
CA SER A 155 1.70 -8.43 -18.66
C SER A 155 0.70 -7.39 -19.17
N LEU A 156 0.74 -7.13 -20.49
CA LEU A 156 -0.14 -6.20 -21.20
C LEU A 156 -1.49 -6.80 -21.63
N ARG A 157 -1.81 -8.02 -21.18
CA ARG A 157 -3.11 -8.65 -21.45
C ARG A 157 -4.21 -7.88 -20.70
N ILE A 158 -5.26 -7.46 -21.39
CA ILE A 158 -6.29 -6.59 -20.81
C ILE A 158 -6.98 -7.17 -19.57
N ASN A 159 -7.21 -8.49 -19.53
CA ASN A 159 -7.77 -9.17 -18.36
C ASN A 159 -6.85 -9.11 -17.14
N HIS A 160 -5.54 -9.17 -17.36
CA HIS A 160 -4.56 -8.98 -16.29
C HIS A 160 -4.61 -7.54 -15.78
N ILE A 161 -4.59 -6.56 -16.68
CA ILE A 161 -4.69 -5.13 -16.33
C ILE A 161 -5.98 -4.86 -15.53
N ARG A 162 -7.13 -5.38 -15.97
CA ARG A 162 -8.41 -5.26 -15.24
C ARG A 162 -8.30 -5.81 -13.82
N LYS A 163 -7.71 -6.99 -13.65
CA LYS A 163 -7.52 -7.60 -12.34
C LYS A 163 -6.65 -6.73 -11.43
N VAL A 164 -5.51 -6.26 -11.92
CA VAL A 164 -4.60 -5.38 -11.15
C VAL A 164 -5.30 -4.08 -10.77
N VAL A 165 -5.97 -3.41 -11.71
CA VAL A 165 -6.70 -2.17 -11.41
C VAL A 165 -7.79 -2.41 -10.37
N GLN A 166 -8.56 -3.50 -10.46
CA GLN A 166 -9.56 -3.84 -9.45
C GLN A 166 -8.93 -4.05 -8.06
N GLU A 167 -7.78 -4.72 -7.97
CA GLU A 167 -7.03 -4.91 -6.73
C GLU A 167 -6.53 -3.57 -6.16
N GLU A 168 -5.95 -2.71 -6.99
CA GLU A 168 -5.52 -1.36 -6.61
C GLU A 168 -6.67 -0.55 -6.03
N PHE A 169 -7.85 -0.56 -6.68
CA PHE A 169 -9.02 0.16 -6.17
C PHE A 169 -9.55 -0.38 -4.82
N ARG A 170 -9.27 -1.64 -4.46
CA ARG A 170 -9.54 -2.13 -3.09
C ARG A 170 -8.66 -1.41 -2.07
N HIS A 171 -7.43 -1.06 -2.42
CA HIS A 171 -6.51 -0.30 -1.58
C HIS A 171 -6.85 1.20 -1.50
N PHE A 172 -7.61 1.74 -2.46
CA PHE A 172 -8.03 3.15 -2.52
C PHE A 172 -9.18 3.54 -1.59
N ARG A 173 -9.92 2.58 -1.01
CA ARG A 173 -11.13 2.91 -0.23
C ARG A 173 -10.79 3.71 1.04
N LEU A 174 -10.95 5.03 0.93
CA LEU A 174 -11.46 5.93 1.96
C LEU A 174 -12.96 6.14 1.69
N ARG A 175 -13.79 6.32 2.73
CA ARG A 175 -15.20 6.64 2.49
C ARG A 175 -15.29 7.99 1.75
N LYS A 176 -16.24 8.06 0.81
CA LYS A 176 -16.86 9.31 0.37
C LYS A 176 -17.10 10.16 1.61
N ILE A 177 -16.54 11.36 1.65
CA ILE A 177 -17.10 12.41 2.50
C ILE A 177 -18.58 12.43 2.13
N GLY A 178 -19.44 12.09 3.09
CA GLY A 178 -20.85 12.38 2.95
C GLY A 178 -20.95 13.90 2.86
N TYR A 179 -21.06 14.44 1.65
CA TYR A 179 -21.80 15.67 1.47
C TYR A 179 -23.25 15.31 1.79
N GLY A 180 -23.57 15.44 3.07
CA GLY A 180 -24.88 15.23 3.66
C GLY A 180 -25.05 16.25 4.76
N LYS A 181 -25.19 17.51 4.37
CA LYS A 181 -26.43 18.28 4.52
C LYS A 181 -26.41 19.43 3.51
#